data_AF-C6PPL1-F1
#
_entry.id   AF-C6PPL1-F1
#
_cell.length_a   1.000
_cell.length_b   1.000
_cell.length_c   1.000
_cell.angle_alpha   90.00
_cell.angle_beta   90.00
_cell.angle_gamma   90.00
#
_symmetry.space_group_name_H-M   'P 1'
#
loop_
_entity.id
_entity.type
_entity.pdbx_description
1 polymer ?
#
loop_
_entity_poly.entity_id
_entity_poly.type
_entity_poly.pdbx_seq_one_letter_code
_entity_poly.pdbx_strand_id
1 'polypeptide(L)'
;MKKVYEESSLEKCIKKACDEFCVNTEQLKFKVLEEKKHLFRKRVTVEIEFPDDIKIECSKEDKEDKKTEDTNENLTIDENDGTIKIVNGQIVVKNPKEDGSSAAIAVSDNIKVLVDGEQIKGKKEVFEESKIEVFFEESKAQRQLKITLSDDAMEAYATIIYKPENIYKLSDVSETAMAVLKPEVIKKNSPPRYNIEELKQELANSNVVYGIIEENLKSCVENPCKNFVVARGQQVENGKSDFVEIKFSTDEDLKKLKEDKVGNIDFKSIGSVTAVEKGDLIGEIHSGDEGKDGCDVNGRIKKHKPGKKLKIKIGEGCTSSENLIFSAIAGKPCIKNNAFYVYPIHEVRSDVDLKTGNIKFMGDIIIYGNVKEGMEVVCGNSLTIEKDVERANIRSNGDINVKGNVIAAEIFAGGEDVDKLKTIKDLESFKETLNNLIGAVEEIKKFNLLGPDKKDGEIIKILIENKFKTFSRLCINVVADLNRQLNSYEEENLVKLIKQS
;
A
#
# COMPACT_ATOMS: atom_id res chain seq x y z
N MET A 1 6.14 -6.45 24.04
CA MET A 1 5.10 -6.46 22.95
C MET A 1 5.06 -5.10 22.22
N LYS A 2 4.81 -5.02 20.89
CA LYS A 2 4.71 -3.75 20.14
C LYS A 2 3.33 -3.56 19.49
N LYS A 3 2.75 -2.36 19.54
CA LYS A 3 1.44 -2.05 18.95
C LYS A 3 1.40 -0.64 18.37
N VAL A 4 0.66 -0.45 17.27
CA VAL A 4 0.53 0.83 16.57
C VAL A 4 -0.79 1.50 16.91
N TYR A 5 -0.73 2.79 17.25
CA TYR A 5 -1.87 3.65 17.57
C TYR A 5 -1.92 4.84 16.63
N GLU A 6 -3.13 5.30 16.35
CA GLU A 6 -3.37 6.38 15.42
C GLU A 6 -4.47 7.31 15.94
N GLU A 7 -4.12 8.59 16.14
CA GLU A 7 -5.01 9.62 16.69
C GLU A 7 -4.68 11.01 16.13
N SER A 8 -5.44 12.02 16.55
CA SER A 8 -5.21 13.40 16.13
C SER A 8 -3.95 14.08 16.74
N SER A 9 -3.32 13.46 17.75
CA SER A 9 -2.08 13.91 18.40
C SER A 9 -1.35 12.76 19.09
N LEU A 10 -0.03 12.92 19.30
CA LEU A 10 0.82 11.98 20.04
C LEU A 10 0.28 11.69 21.46
N GLU A 11 -0.14 12.73 22.19
CA GLU A 11 -0.69 12.62 23.55
C GLU A 11 -1.92 11.70 23.59
N LYS A 12 -2.77 11.74 22.56
CA LYS A 12 -3.94 10.87 22.46
C LYS A 12 -3.55 9.42 22.14
N CYS A 13 -2.54 9.21 21.29
CA CYS A 13 -2.00 7.87 21.06
C CYS A 13 -1.46 7.25 22.36
N ILE A 14 -0.68 8.03 23.12
CA ILE A 14 -0.11 7.57 24.39
C ILE A 14 -1.22 7.31 25.42
N LYS A 15 -2.18 8.23 25.59
CA LYS A 15 -3.30 8.05 26.53
C LYS A 15 -4.12 6.80 26.21
N LYS A 16 -4.43 6.57 24.94
CA LYS A 16 -5.16 5.37 24.49
C LYS A 16 -4.41 4.08 24.79
N ALA A 17 -3.09 4.09 24.67
CA ALA A 17 -2.24 2.97 25.03
C ALA A 17 -2.14 2.75 26.54
N CYS A 18 -2.09 3.82 27.34
CA CYS A 18 -2.15 3.75 28.80
C CYS A 18 -3.48 3.20 29.29
N ASP A 19 -4.60 3.68 28.73
CA ASP A 19 -5.95 3.24 29.08
C ASP A 19 -6.19 1.76 28.72
N GLU A 20 -5.61 1.29 27.60
CA GLU A 20 -5.75 -0.10 27.16
C GLU A 20 -4.94 -1.09 28.02
N PHE A 21 -3.79 -0.68 28.56
CA PHE A 21 -2.86 -1.58 29.27
C PHE A 21 -2.65 -1.23 30.75
N CYS A 22 -3.38 -0.25 31.31
CA CYS A 22 -3.25 0.23 32.70
C CYS A 22 -1.82 0.61 33.09
N VAL A 23 -1.06 1.20 32.16
CA VAL A 23 0.35 1.59 32.37
C VAL A 23 0.51 3.12 32.42
N ASN A 24 1.45 3.60 33.26
CA ASN A 24 1.75 5.03 33.36
C ASN A 24 2.57 5.51 32.14
N THR A 25 2.36 6.76 31.72
CA THR A 25 3.03 7.39 30.56
C THR A 25 4.56 7.37 30.65
N GLU A 26 5.12 7.39 31.86
CA GLU A 26 6.57 7.42 32.08
C GLU A 26 7.28 6.09 31.77
N GLN A 27 6.52 5.00 31.57
CA GLN A 27 7.05 3.65 31.37
C GLN A 27 6.98 3.18 29.90
N LEU A 28 6.41 3.99 29.01
CA LEU A 28 6.20 3.62 27.61
C LEU A 28 7.36 4.10 26.72
N LYS A 29 8.00 3.15 26.03
CA LYS A 29 8.88 3.48 24.90
C LYS A 29 8.02 3.59 23.65
N PHE A 30 8.19 4.67 22.88
CA PHE A 30 7.41 4.87 21.66
C PHE A 30 8.24 5.45 20.53
N LYS A 31 7.79 5.20 19.30
CA LYS A 31 8.37 5.70 18.05
C LYS A 31 7.25 6.28 17.19
N VAL A 32 7.36 7.57 16.85
CA VAL A 32 6.44 8.19 15.89
C VAL A 32 6.77 7.68 14.49
N LEU A 33 5.77 7.10 13.82
CA LEU A 33 5.92 6.52 12.48
C LEU A 33 5.53 7.52 11.38
N GLU A 34 4.47 8.31 11.60
CA GLU A 34 3.96 9.24 10.60
C GLU A 34 3.17 10.40 11.23
N GLU A 35 3.41 11.63 10.76
CA GLU A 35 2.59 12.81 11.07
C GLU A 35 2.11 13.47 9.78
N LYS A 36 0.79 13.52 9.57
CA LYS A 36 0.14 14.14 8.42
C LYS A 36 -0.79 15.25 8.86
N LYS A 37 -0.71 16.40 8.18
CA LYS A 37 -1.62 17.54 8.37
C LYS A 37 -2.32 17.86 7.05
N HIS A 38 -3.61 17.55 6.96
CA HIS A 38 -4.47 18.02 5.88
C HIS A 38 -5.34 19.20 6.35
N LEU A 39 -5.89 19.98 5.41
CA LEU A 39 -6.51 21.30 5.63
C LEU A 39 -7.49 21.41 6.83
N PHE A 40 -8.07 20.30 7.32
CA PHE A 40 -8.95 20.28 8.49
C PHE A 40 -8.72 19.11 9.49
N ARG A 41 -7.71 18.25 9.31
CA ARG A 41 -7.42 17.12 10.23
C ARG A 41 -5.92 16.85 10.36
N LYS A 42 -5.46 16.72 11.60
CA LYS A 42 -4.13 16.18 11.95
C LYS A 42 -4.26 14.69 12.25
N ARG A 43 -3.28 13.90 11.83
CA ARG A 43 -3.20 12.45 12.06
C ARG A 43 -1.76 12.11 12.45
N VAL A 44 -1.60 11.43 13.57
CA VAL A 44 -0.33 11.01 14.16
C VAL A 44 -0.40 9.51 14.38
N THR A 45 0.57 8.77 13.84
CA THR A 45 0.69 7.32 13.98
C THR A 45 1.93 6.99 14.79
N VAL A 46 1.78 6.20 15.85
CA VAL A 46 2.83 5.93 16.85
C VAL A 46 2.89 4.44 17.13
N GLU A 47 4.09 3.86 17.09
CA GLU A 47 4.35 2.50 17.57
C GLU A 47 4.80 2.58 19.04
N ILE A 48 4.14 1.83 19.92
CA ILE A 48 4.43 1.79 21.36
C ILE A 48 4.93 0.39 21.71
N GLU A 49 6.06 0.34 22.41
CA GLU A 49 6.68 -0.86 22.95
C GLU A 49 6.38 -0.97 24.43
N PHE A 50 5.76 -2.09 24.80
CA PHE A 50 5.35 -2.44 26.14
C PHE A 50 6.37 -3.38 26.77
N PRO A 51 6.77 -3.17 28.05
CA PRO A 51 7.56 -4.12 28.82
C PRO A 51 6.90 -5.50 28.83
N ASP A 52 7.70 -6.57 28.87
CA ASP A 52 7.18 -7.94 28.79
C ASP A 52 6.52 -8.43 30.11
N ASP A 53 6.60 -7.66 31.19
CA ASP A 53 6.09 -8.00 32.53
C ASP A 53 4.72 -7.37 32.89
N ILE A 54 3.86 -7.06 31.91
CA ILE A 54 2.54 -6.47 32.19
C ILE A 54 1.58 -7.54 32.75
N LYS A 55 1.40 -7.54 34.08
CA LYS A 55 0.26 -8.19 34.74
C LYS A 55 -1.00 -7.36 34.50
N ILE A 56 -1.95 -7.94 33.79
CA ILE A 56 -3.29 -7.36 33.60
C ILE A 56 -4.05 -7.50 34.92
N GLU A 57 -3.95 -6.49 35.79
CA GLU A 57 -4.83 -6.34 36.94
C GLU A 57 -5.99 -5.43 36.55
N CYS A 58 -7.15 -6.05 36.31
CA CYS A 58 -8.41 -5.34 36.21
C CYS A 58 -8.68 -4.62 37.54
N SER A 59 -8.66 -3.29 37.46
CA SER A 59 -9.02 -2.33 38.51
C SER A 59 -10.17 -2.78 39.40
N LYS A 60 -9.87 -3.11 40.65
CA LYS A 60 -10.70 -2.70 41.77
C LYS A 60 -10.26 -1.28 42.12
N GLU A 61 -11.21 -0.36 42.18
CA GLU A 61 -11.02 0.94 42.80
C GLU A 61 -10.75 0.72 44.30
N ASP A 62 -9.50 0.48 44.66
CA ASP A 62 -9.03 0.76 46.01
C ASP A 62 -8.57 2.21 46.00
N LYS A 63 -9.42 3.07 46.54
CA LYS A 63 -9.05 4.42 46.93
C LYS A 63 -7.78 4.29 47.77
N GLU A 64 -6.71 4.96 47.34
CA GLU A 64 -5.56 5.21 48.18
C GLU A 64 -6.06 5.83 49.49
N ASP A 65 -6.09 5.01 50.54
CA ASP A 65 -6.06 5.49 51.90
C ASP A 65 -4.80 6.34 52.00
N LYS A 66 -5.01 7.66 52.08
CA LYS A 66 -4.04 8.53 52.72
C LYS A 66 -3.71 7.86 54.04
N LYS A 67 -2.48 7.36 54.17
CA LYS A 67 -1.83 7.17 55.46
C LYS A 67 -1.91 8.50 56.19
N THR A 68 -2.98 8.71 56.94
CA THR A 68 -2.86 9.38 58.23
C THR A 68 -1.82 8.57 58.97
N GLU A 69 -0.69 9.23 59.24
CA GLU A 69 0.28 8.75 60.20
C GLU A 69 -0.48 8.20 61.41
N ASP A 70 -0.31 6.91 61.67
CA ASP A 70 -0.50 6.36 63.00
C ASP A 70 0.48 7.11 63.89
N THR A 71 0.06 8.24 64.42
CA THR A 71 0.46 8.63 65.77
C THR A 71 -0.10 7.55 66.68
N ASN A 72 0.63 6.45 66.79
CA ASN A 72 0.66 5.64 68.00
C ASN A 72 1.24 6.53 69.12
N GLU A 73 0.46 7.54 69.52
CA GLU A 73 0.40 7.85 70.94
C GLU A 73 -0.24 6.61 71.54
N ASN A 74 0.57 5.79 72.21
CA ASN A 74 0.07 4.88 73.22
C ASN A 74 -0.63 5.75 74.28
N LEU A 75 -1.89 6.14 74.00
CA LEU A 75 -2.83 6.55 75.02
C LEU A 75 -3.02 5.30 75.88
N THR A 76 -2.21 5.19 76.92
CA THR A 76 -2.52 4.33 78.05
C THR A 76 -3.91 4.73 78.47
N ILE A 77 -4.89 3.87 78.18
CA ILE A 77 -6.25 4.00 78.71
C ILE A 77 -6.07 4.18 80.20
N ASP A 78 -6.43 5.35 80.72
CA ASP A 78 -6.37 5.57 82.16
C ASP A 78 -7.29 4.54 82.82
N GLU A 79 -6.89 3.96 83.97
CA GLU A 79 -7.75 2.99 84.67
C GLU A 79 -9.09 3.58 85.10
N ASN A 80 -9.15 4.92 85.15
CA ASN A 80 -10.32 5.73 85.42
C ASN A 80 -11.10 6.13 84.14
N ASP A 81 -10.55 6.00 82.93
CA ASP A 81 -11.28 6.34 81.69
C ASP A 81 -12.38 5.32 81.37
N GLY A 82 -13.47 5.83 80.80
CA GLY A 82 -14.50 5.01 80.21
C GLY A 82 -14.00 4.34 78.93
N THR A 83 -14.35 3.08 78.73
CA THR A 83 -13.90 2.31 77.56
C THR A 83 -15.07 1.80 76.75
N ILE A 84 -14.81 1.51 75.49
CA ILE A 84 -15.74 0.85 74.58
C ILE A 84 -15.03 -0.31 73.90
N LYS A 85 -15.75 -1.40 73.71
CA LYS A 85 -15.34 -2.53 72.87
C LYS A 85 -16.51 -3.03 72.05
N ILE A 86 -16.20 -3.64 70.92
CA ILE A 86 -17.19 -4.30 70.06
C ILE A 86 -16.81 -5.76 69.98
N VAL A 87 -17.69 -6.64 70.43
CA VAL A 87 -17.46 -8.08 70.46
C VAL A 87 -18.65 -8.79 69.83
N ASN A 88 -18.41 -9.59 68.79
CA ASN A 88 -19.45 -10.20 67.97
C ASN A 88 -20.47 -9.18 67.44
N GLY A 89 -20.00 -7.99 67.09
CA GLY A 89 -20.84 -6.89 66.61
C GLY A 89 -21.74 -6.24 67.67
N GLN A 90 -21.58 -6.58 68.96
CA GLN A 90 -22.28 -5.94 70.07
C GLN A 90 -21.39 -4.91 70.75
N ILE A 91 -21.93 -3.72 70.97
CA ILE A 91 -21.23 -2.63 71.63
C ILE A 91 -21.32 -2.83 73.15
N VAL A 92 -20.17 -2.78 73.83
CA VAL A 92 -20.07 -2.81 75.28
C VAL A 92 -19.31 -1.56 75.72
N VAL A 93 -19.97 -0.70 76.49
CA VAL A 93 -19.40 0.52 77.06
C VAL A 93 -19.10 0.27 78.54
N LYS A 94 -18.07 0.90 79.08
CA LYS A 94 -17.79 1.03 80.51
C LYS A 94 -17.72 2.50 80.88
N ASN A 95 -18.38 2.88 81.96
CA ASN A 95 -18.36 4.26 82.44
C ASN A 95 -16.99 4.66 83.02
N PRO A 96 -16.57 5.93 82.89
CA PRO A 96 -15.40 6.42 83.59
C PRO A 96 -15.59 6.38 85.12
N LYS A 97 -14.49 6.29 85.85
CA LYS A 97 -14.41 6.45 87.31
C LYS A 97 -13.78 7.80 87.63
N GLU A 98 -14.13 8.35 88.79
CA GLU A 98 -13.56 9.60 89.29
C GLU A 98 -13.59 10.74 88.25
N ASP A 99 -12.44 11.24 87.81
CA ASP A 99 -12.25 12.33 86.84
C ASP A 99 -11.87 11.84 85.42
N GLY A 100 -12.02 10.54 85.14
CA GLY A 100 -11.73 9.95 83.82
C GLY A 100 -12.65 10.42 82.70
N SER A 101 -12.16 10.34 81.47
CA SER A 101 -12.86 10.73 80.24
C SER A 101 -13.90 9.69 79.82
N SER A 102 -15.03 10.15 79.27
CA SER A 102 -16.08 9.26 78.73
C SER A 102 -15.62 8.53 77.46
N ALA A 103 -16.13 7.31 77.27
CA ALA A 103 -15.95 6.59 76.01
C ALA A 103 -16.67 7.32 74.87
N ALA A 104 -16.16 7.20 73.65
CA ALA A 104 -16.79 7.82 72.48
C ALA A 104 -16.96 6.84 71.31
N ILE A 105 -18.01 7.06 70.52
CA ILE A 105 -18.19 6.44 69.21
C ILE A 105 -18.00 7.46 68.09
N ALA A 106 -17.52 6.99 66.95
CA ALA A 106 -17.55 7.72 65.69
C ALA A 106 -18.22 6.87 64.61
N VAL A 107 -19.09 7.48 63.81
CA VAL A 107 -19.88 6.78 62.77
C VAL A 107 -19.14 6.82 61.44
N SER A 108 -18.93 5.68 60.78
CA SER A 108 -18.42 5.63 59.41
C SER A 108 -19.51 5.92 58.37
N ASP A 109 -19.10 6.19 57.13
CA ASP A 109 -20.03 6.29 56.00
C ASP A 109 -20.81 4.96 55.81
N ASN A 110 -22.06 5.06 55.33
CA ASN A 110 -22.97 3.96 55.00
C ASN A 110 -23.54 3.14 56.18
N ILE A 111 -23.49 3.66 57.40
CA ILE A 111 -24.29 3.16 58.52
C ILE A 111 -25.06 4.30 59.20
N LYS A 112 -26.24 4.01 59.72
CA LYS A 112 -27.02 4.94 60.54
C LYS A 112 -26.95 4.49 61.98
N VAL A 113 -26.53 5.40 62.87
CA VAL A 113 -26.41 5.10 64.30
C VAL A 113 -27.29 6.07 65.08
N LEU A 114 -28.09 5.54 66.01
CA LEU A 114 -28.87 6.30 66.97
C LEU A 114 -28.27 6.09 68.36
N VAL A 115 -28.05 7.17 69.12
CA VAL A 115 -27.73 7.12 70.55
C VAL A 115 -28.86 7.85 71.27
N ASP A 116 -29.53 7.15 72.19
CA ASP A 116 -30.66 7.67 72.96
C ASP A 116 -31.78 8.27 72.08
N GLY A 117 -31.97 7.69 70.90
CA GLY A 117 -32.95 8.11 69.90
C GLY A 117 -32.50 9.25 68.98
N GLU A 118 -31.32 9.85 69.21
CA GLU A 118 -30.75 10.90 68.36
C GLU A 118 -29.79 10.29 67.31
N GLN A 119 -29.96 10.65 66.04
CA GLN A 119 -29.05 10.23 64.98
C GLN A 119 -27.74 11.01 65.03
N ILE A 120 -26.62 10.29 65.09
CA ILE A 120 -25.27 10.87 65.06
C ILE A 120 -24.58 10.65 63.70
N LYS A 121 -23.79 11.64 63.29
CA LYS A 121 -23.01 11.63 62.04
C LYS A 121 -21.50 11.81 62.27
N GLY A 122 -21.07 11.86 63.52
CA GLY A 122 -19.68 12.15 63.90
C GLY A 122 -19.36 11.55 65.26
N LYS A 123 -18.43 12.17 66.00
CA LYS A 123 -18.05 11.75 67.34
C LYS A 123 -19.17 12.06 68.34
N LYS A 124 -19.53 11.09 69.20
CA LYS A 124 -20.47 11.26 70.32
C LYS A 124 -19.97 10.48 71.53
N GLU A 125 -20.04 11.10 72.69
CA GLU A 125 -19.78 10.44 73.98
C GLU A 125 -20.90 9.47 74.33
N VAL A 126 -20.55 8.33 74.93
CA VAL A 126 -21.48 7.26 75.28
C VAL A 126 -21.17 6.71 76.67
N PHE A 127 -22.21 6.22 77.34
CA PHE A 127 -22.17 5.68 78.68
C PHE A 127 -22.80 4.28 78.69
N GLU A 128 -22.65 3.53 79.79
CA GLU A 128 -23.27 2.21 79.97
C GLU A 128 -24.79 2.25 79.80
N GLU A 129 -25.41 3.38 80.16
CA GLU A 129 -26.85 3.61 80.07
C GLU A 129 -27.31 4.06 78.67
N SER A 130 -26.37 4.42 77.78
CA SER A 130 -26.68 4.89 76.44
C SER A 130 -27.31 3.77 75.59
N LYS A 131 -28.47 4.05 74.99
CA LYS A 131 -29.11 3.14 74.04
C LYS A 131 -28.54 3.37 72.64
N ILE A 132 -27.67 2.47 72.20
CA ILE A 132 -26.98 2.57 70.90
C ILE A 132 -27.62 1.59 69.91
N GLU A 133 -28.25 2.11 68.86
CA GLU A 133 -28.86 1.32 67.78
C GLU A 133 -28.12 1.56 66.46
N VAL A 134 -27.72 0.48 65.78
CA VAL A 134 -27.02 0.55 64.49
C VAL A 134 -27.88 -0.06 63.39
N PHE A 135 -28.09 0.70 62.33
CA PHE A 135 -28.80 0.31 61.13
C PHE A 135 -27.85 0.30 59.94
N PHE A 136 -27.83 -0.80 59.22
CA PHE A 136 -27.07 -0.96 57.98
C PHE A 136 -27.95 -0.63 56.79
N GLU A 137 -27.37 -0.08 55.73
CA GLU A 137 -28.09 0.12 54.48
C GLU A 137 -28.38 -1.25 53.83
N GLU A 138 -29.65 -1.61 53.74
CA GLU A 138 -30.09 -2.84 53.10
C GLU A 138 -30.23 -2.62 51.59
N SER A 139 -29.54 -3.45 50.81
CA SER A 139 -29.72 -3.50 49.35
C SER A 139 -30.02 -4.93 48.91
N LYS A 140 -31.09 -5.09 48.13
CA LYS A 140 -31.44 -6.39 47.55
C LYS A 140 -30.45 -6.77 46.45
N ALA A 141 -30.22 -8.07 46.30
CA ALA A 141 -29.41 -8.60 45.22
C ALA A 141 -30.04 -8.24 43.87
N GLN A 142 -29.24 -7.69 42.95
CA GLN A 142 -29.68 -7.23 41.64
C GLN A 142 -28.77 -7.77 40.55
N ARG A 143 -29.36 -8.07 39.39
CA ARG A 143 -28.62 -8.41 38.17
C ARG A 143 -29.14 -7.57 37.02
N GLN A 144 -28.27 -7.21 36.10
CA GLN A 144 -28.59 -6.44 34.91
C GLN A 144 -27.89 -7.04 33.70
N LEU A 145 -28.66 -7.27 32.63
CA LEU A 145 -28.17 -7.62 31.31
C LEU A 145 -28.52 -6.43 30.39
N LYS A 146 -27.56 -5.97 29.62
CA LYS A 146 -27.75 -4.92 28.63
C LYS A 146 -27.12 -5.35 27.32
N ILE A 147 -27.91 -5.29 26.24
CA ILE A 147 -27.41 -5.44 24.87
C ILE A 147 -27.26 -4.05 24.24
N THR A 148 -26.15 -3.83 23.56
CA THR A 148 -25.90 -2.61 22.78
C THR A 148 -25.39 -2.98 21.40
N LEU A 149 -25.77 -2.20 20.40
CA LEU A 149 -25.31 -2.37 19.01
C LEU A 149 -24.22 -1.35 18.68
N SER A 150 -23.35 -1.70 17.73
CA SER A 150 -22.51 -0.70 17.06
C SER A 150 -23.36 0.26 16.23
N ASP A 151 -22.83 1.46 15.92
CA ASP A 151 -23.55 2.49 15.16
C ASP A 151 -24.05 2.00 13.79
N ASP A 152 -23.32 1.09 13.17
CA ASP A 152 -23.64 0.48 11.88
C ASP A 152 -24.42 -0.85 11.98
N ALA A 153 -24.77 -1.25 13.21
CA ALA A 153 -25.39 -2.52 13.58
C ALA A 153 -24.62 -3.77 13.11
N MET A 154 -23.31 -3.67 12.86
CA MET A 154 -22.50 -4.83 12.47
C MET A 154 -22.05 -5.68 13.65
N GLU A 155 -22.08 -5.17 14.88
CA GLU A 155 -21.76 -5.94 16.08
C GLU A 155 -22.80 -5.71 17.18
N ALA A 156 -23.08 -6.77 17.95
CA ALA A 156 -23.84 -6.69 19.18
C ALA A 156 -22.95 -7.02 20.38
N TYR A 157 -23.09 -6.25 21.45
CA TYR A 157 -22.32 -6.38 22.67
C TYR A 157 -23.22 -6.66 23.86
N ALA A 158 -22.83 -7.60 24.72
CA ALA A 158 -23.46 -7.88 25.99
C ALA A 158 -22.68 -7.25 27.15
N THR A 159 -23.41 -6.74 28.13
CA THR A 159 -22.88 -6.32 29.43
C THR A 159 -23.73 -6.94 30.52
N ILE A 160 -23.09 -7.69 31.43
CA ILE A 160 -23.74 -8.38 32.54
C ILE A 160 -23.13 -7.91 33.86
N ILE A 161 -23.98 -7.33 34.72
CA ILE A 161 -23.58 -6.80 36.02
C ILE A 161 -24.36 -7.54 37.11
N TYR A 162 -23.66 -8.06 38.12
CA TYR A 162 -24.24 -8.67 39.31
C TYR A 162 -23.88 -7.86 40.55
N LYS A 163 -24.88 -7.44 41.32
CA LYS A 163 -24.75 -6.75 42.61
C LYS A 163 -25.30 -7.66 43.71
N PRO A 164 -24.44 -8.17 44.62
CA PRO A 164 -24.91 -9.01 45.72
C PRO A 164 -25.63 -8.18 46.79
N GLU A 165 -26.53 -8.82 47.52
CA GLU A 165 -27.02 -8.33 48.81
C GLU A 165 -25.97 -8.64 49.88
N ASN A 166 -25.54 -7.64 50.63
CA ASN A 166 -24.61 -7.80 51.72
C ASN A 166 -25.37 -7.76 53.05
N ILE A 167 -25.12 -8.75 53.89
CA ILE A 167 -25.54 -8.73 55.29
C ILE A 167 -24.35 -8.26 56.11
N TYR A 168 -24.60 -7.29 56.99
CA TYR A 168 -23.57 -6.62 57.77
C TYR A 168 -23.68 -6.95 59.26
N LYS A 169 -22.55 -6.88 59.96
CA LYS A 169 -22.44 -6.69 61.41
C LYS A 169 -21.50 -5.51 61.68
N LEU A 170 -21.37 -5.09 62.94
CA LEU A 170 -20.28 -4.18 63.31
C LEU A 170 -18.95 -4.94 63.36
N SER A 171 -17.90 -4.33 62.82
CA SER A 171 -16.53 -4.82 63.01
C SER A 171 -16.16 -4.83 64.49
N ASP A 172 -15.55 -5.92 64.94
CA ASP A 172 -15.10 -6.04 66.32
C ASP A 172 -13.92 -5.09 66.58
N VAL A 173 -13.88 -4.52 67.79
CA VAL A 173 -12.88 -3.53 68.22
C VAL A 173 -12.47 -3.89 69.65
N SER A 174 -11.17 -4.03 69.87
CA SER A 174 -10.60 -4.23 71.21
C SER A 174 -10.91 -3.03 72.11
N GLU A 175 -10.80 -3.21 73.42
CA GLU A 175 -11.09 -2.16 74.40
C GLU A 175 -10.27 -0.89 74.13
N THR A 176 -10.97 0.24 73.96
CA THR A 176 -10.42 1.53 73.54
C THR A 176 -11.24 2.68 74.14
N ALA A 177 -10.68 3.88 74.25
CA ALA A 177 -11.43 5.08 74.63
C ALA A 177 -12.38 5.56 73.51
N MET A 178 -12.09 5.24 72.25
CA MET A 178 -12.92 5.62 71.11
C MET A 178 -13.01 4.52 70.05
N ALA A 179 -14.23 4.11 69.70
CA ALA A 179 -14.50 3.13 68.65
C ALA A 179 -15.10 3.78 67.40
N VAL A 180 -14.52 3.47 66.24
CA VAL A 180 -15.13 3.81 64.94
C VAL A 180 -16.06 2.67 64.54
N LEU A 181 -17.36 2.94 64.50
CA LEU A 181 -18.37 1.98 64.08
C LEU A 181 -18.25 1.77 62.58
N LYS A 182 -17.79 0.59 62.16
CA LYS A 182 -17.63 0.20 60.74
C LYS A 182 -18.47 -1.05 60.43
N PRO A 183 -19.13 -1.10 59.26
CA PRO A 183 -19.82 -2.30 58.81
C PRO A 183 -18.82 -3.36 58.31
N GLU A 184 -18.99 -4.60 58.77
CA GLU A 184 -18.30 -5.80 58.30
C GLU A 184 -19.30 -6.70 57.57
N VAL A 185 -18.99 -7.11 56.33
CA VAL A 185 -19.85 -8.01 55.57
C VAL A 185 -19.71 -9.44 56.09
N ILE A 186 -20.77 -9.99 56.68
CA ILE A 186 -20.78 -11.38 57.17
C ILE A 186 -21.23 -12.37 56.11
N LYS A 187 -22.08 -11.93 55.18
CA LYS A 187 -22.62 -12.80 54.13
C LYS A 187 -22.92 -11.99 52.88
N LYS A 188 -22.62 -12.58 51.72
CA LYS A 188 -22.97 -12.06 50.40
C LYS A 188 -23.95 -13.00 49.74
N ASN A 189 -25.18 -12.55 49.51
CA ASN A 189 -26.17 -13.27 48.73
C ASN A 189 -26.11 -12.78 47.29
N SER A 190 -25.54 -13.59 46.39
CA SER A 190 -25.47 -13.24 44.96
C SER A 190 -26.82 -13.52 44.27
N PRO A 191 -27.22 -12.69 43.29
CA PRO A 191 -28.39 -12.98 42.46
C PRO A 191 -28.16 -14.24 41.60
N PRO A 192 -29.23 -14.88 41.09
CA PRO A 192 -29.10 -16.01 40.16
C PRO A 192 -28.38 -15.59 38.88
N ARG A 193 -27.49 -16.44 38.37
CA ARG A 193 -26.79 -16.20 37.11
C ARG A 193 -27.76 -16.24 35.93
N TYR A 194 -27.49 -15.43 34.90
CA TYR A 194 -28.21 -15.55 33.64
C TYR A 194 -27.92 -16.89 32.99
N ASN A 195 -28.89 -17.45 32.27
CA ASN A 195 -28.68 -18.63 31.43
C ASN A 195 -28.64 -18.26 29.94
N ILE A 196 -28.24 -19.21 29.09
CA ILE A 196 -28.10 -18.98 27.64
C ILE A 196 -29.43 -18.58 26.99
N GLU A 197 -30.55 -19.16 27.42
CA GLU A 197 -31.88 -18.86 26.89
C GLU A 197 -32.30 -17.42 27.22
N GLU A 198 -32.02 -16.94 28.43
CA GLU A 198 -32.25 -15.54 28.82
C GLU A 198 -31.41 -14.57 27.96
N LEU A 199 -30.15 -14.91 27.67
CA LEU A 199 -29.30 -14.11 26.78
C LEU A 199 -29.86 -14.10 25.34
N LYS A 200 -30.29 -15.26 24.82
CA LYS A 200 -30.88 -15.36 23.48
C LYS A 200 -32.18 -14.59 23.37
N GLN A 201 -33.03 -14.64 24.40
CA GLN A 201 -34.25 -13.85 24.47
C GLN A 201 -33.94 -12.36 24.48
N GLU A 202 -32.95 -11.91 25.26
CA GLU A 202 -32.59 -10.49 25.32
C GLU A 202 -31.97 -9.99 24.01
N LEU A 203 -31.18 -10.83 23.33
CA LEU A 203 -30.69 -10.56 21.97
C LEU A 203 -31.84 -10.41 20.99
N ALA A 204 -32.80 -11.32 21.01
CA ALA A 204 -33.99 -11.25 20.16
C ALA A 204 -34.84 -10.00 20.46
N ASN A 205 -35.04 -9.65 21.73
CA ASN A 205 -35.72 -8.41 22.17
C ASN A 205 -34.99 -7.15 21.66
N SER A 206 -33.67 -7.25 21.50
CA SER A 206 -32.82 -6.19 20.95
C SER A 206 -32.70 -6.23 19.41
N ASN A 207 -33.54 -7.04 18.74
CA ASN A 207 -33.54 -7.30 17.30
C ASN A 207 -32.27 -7.95 16.74
N VAL A 208 -31.43 -8.55 17.58
CA VAL A 208 -30.26 -9.31 17.14
C VAL A 208 -30.71 -10.72 16.72
N VAL A 209 -30.75 -10.96 15.41
CA VAL A 209 -31.26 -12.21 14.82
C VAL A 209 -30.24 -12.93 13.93
N TYR A 210 -29.10 -12.29 13.63
CA TYR A 210 -28.07 -12.84 12.76
C TYR A 210 -26.70 -12.83 13.43
N GLY A 211 -25.87 -13.83 13.10
CA GLY A 211 -24.45 -13.83 13.43
C GLY A 211 -24.14 -14.02 14.91
N ILE A 212 -25.05 -14.63 15.67
CA ILE A 212 -24.87 -14.93 17.09
C ILE A 212 -23.70 -15.91 17.27
N ILE A 213 -22.78 -15.57 18.17
CA ILE A 213 -21.57 -16.34 18.47
C ILE A 213 -21.85 -17.14 19.74
N GLU A 214 -22.24 -18.41 19.58
CA GLU A 214 -22.67 -19.28 20.69
C GLU A 214 -21.59 -19.49 21.76
N GLU A 215 -20.32 -19.54 21.36
CA GLU A 215 -19.19 -19.65 22.28
C GLU A 215 -19.10 -18.44 23.20
N ASN A 216 -19.34 -17.24 22.66
CA ASN A 216 -19.27 -16.00 23.41
C ASN A 216 -20.44 -15.86 24.39
N LEU A 217 -21.61 -16.41 24.06
CA LEU A 217 -22.75 -16.47 24.99
C LEU A 217 -22.41 -17.32 26.22
N LYS A 218 -21.79 -18.49 26.02
CA LYS A 218 -21.35 -19.37 27.11
C LYS A 218 -20.38 -18.63 28.03
N SER A 219 -19.38 -17.97 27.45
CA SER A 219 -18.42 -17.18 28.23
C SER A 219 -19.06 -16.05 29.03
N CYS A 220 -20.08 -15.37 28.49
CA CYS A 220 -20.82 -14.32 29.20
C CYS A 220 -21.65 -14.83 30.39
N VAL A 221 -22.16 -16.05 30.28
CA VAL A 221 -22.93 -16.68 31.37
C VAL A 221 -22.00 -17.07 32.53
N GLU A 222 -20.85 -17.66 32.21
CA GLU A 222 -19.86 -18.11 33.20
C GLU A 222 -19.22 -16.92 33.92
N ASN A 223 -18.84 -15.88 33.18
CA ASN A 223 -18.09 -14.74 33.70
C ASN A 223 -18.83 -13.43 33.49
N PRO A 224 -18.91 -12.53 34.50
CA PRO A 224 -19.40 -11.17 34.30
C PRO A 224 -18.62 -10.51 33.16
N CYS A 225 -19.33 -9.84 32.25
CA CYS A 225 -18.76 -9.29 31.04
C CYS A 225 -19.20 -7.84 30.85
N LYS A 226 -18.36 -7.05 30.17
CA LYS A 226 -18.64 -5.66 29.82
C LYS A 226 -18.26 -5.42 28.37
N ASN A 227 -19.20 -4.91 27.58
CA ASN A 227 -19.04 -4.68 26.14
C ASN A 227 -18.44 -5.89 25.39
N PHE A 228 -18.91 -7.10 25.70
CA PHE A 228 -18.39 -8.32 25.08
C PHE A 228 -19.16 -8.65 23.81
N VAL A 229 -18.46 -8.89 22.71
CA VAL A 229 -19.11 -9.16 21.41
C VAL A 229 -19.84 -10.49 21.47
N VAL A 230 -21.13 -10.51 21.14
CA VAL A 230 -21.98 -11.71 21.17
C VAL A 230 -22.65 -11.98 19.83
N ALA A 231 -22.65 -11.04 18.90
CA ALA A 231 -23.04 -11.28 17.51
C ALA A 231 -22.25 -10.39 16.52
N ARG A 232 -22.05 -10.89 15.30
CA ARG A 232 -21.39 -10.17 14.20
C ARG A 232 -22.15 -10.34 12.88
N GLY A 233 -22.43 -9.21 12.24
CA GLY A 233 -22.96 -9.19 10.87
C GLY A 233 -21.92 -9.67 9.85
N GLN A 234 -22.39 -9.96 8.65
CA GLN A 234 -21.57 -10.29 7.51
C GLN A 234 -21.26 -9.03 6.69
N GLN A 235 -19.97 -8.73 6.51
CA GLN A 235 -19.52 -7.57 5.74
C GLN A 235 -19.92 -7.69 4.26
N VAL A 236 -20.15 -6.54 3.62
CA VAL A 236 -20.45 -6.46 2.19
C VAL A 236 -19.16 -6.60 1.39
N GLU A 237 -19.17 -7.47 0.38
CA GLU A 237 -18.07 -7.59 -0.58
C GLU A 237 -18.49 -6.93 -1.89
N ASN A 238 -17.92 -5.76 -2.21
CA ASN A 238 -18.23 -5.10 -3.49
C ASN A 238 -17.62 -5.87 -4.67
N GLY A 239 -18.34 -5.86 -5.79
CA GLY A 239 -17.89 -6.44 -7.03
C GLY A 239 -16.67 -5.71 -7.61
N LYS A 240 -15.78 -6.46 -8.24
CA LYS A 240 -14.63 -5.92 -8.97
C LYS A 240 -15.07 -5.63 -10.40
N SER A 241 -14.63 -4.50 -10.96
CA SER A 241 -14.93 -4.19 -12.37
C SER A 241 -14.03 -4.99 -13.29
N ASP A 242 -14.56 -5.33 -14.47
CA ASP A 242 -13.75 -5.91 -15.53
C ASP A 242 -12.68 -4.89 -15.96
N PHE A 243 -11.51 -5.37 -16.35
CA PHE A 243 -10.47 -4.53 -16.95
C PHE A 243 -9.83 -5.25 -18.12
N VAL A 244 -9.23 -4.47 -19.02
CA VAL A 244 -8.45 -5.01 -20.13
C VAL A 244 -6.98 -4.73 -19.89
N GLU A 245 -6.17 -5.77 -19.98
CA GLU A 245 -4.73 -5.68 -19.98
C GLU A 245 -4.26 -5.53 -21.43
N ILE A 246 -3.61 -4.41 -21.74
CA ILE A 246 -3.09 -4.11 -23.07
C ILE A 246 -1.66 -4.67 -23.16
N LYS A 247 -1.38 -5.49 -24.18
CA LYS A 247 -0.08 -6.17 -24.34
C LYS A 247 0.85 -5.47 -25.35
N PHE A 248 0.53 -4.23 -25.75
CA PHE A 248 1.35 -3.40 -26.64
C PHE A 248 1.53 -1.98 -26.10
N SER A 249 2.59 -1.31 -26.53
CA SER A 249 2.86 0.08 -26.15
C SER A 249 1.82 1.04 -26.75
N THR A 250 1.18 1.84 -25.92
CA THR A 250 0.21 2.83 -26.40
C THR A 250 0.90 4.14 -26.80
N ASP A 251 0.24 4.98 -27.60
CA ASP A 251 0.77 6.30 -27.98
C ASP A 251 1.04 7.21 -26.76
N GLU A 252 0.45 6.94 -25.58
CA GLU A 252 0.76 7.64 -24.33
C GLU A 252 2.07 7.17 -23.68
N ASP A 253 2.44 5.90 -23.86
CA ASP A 253 3.69 5.34 -23.32
C ASP A 253 4.92 5.81 -24.11
N LEU A 254 4.75 6.03 -25.42
CA LEU A 254 5.82 6.50 -26.32
C LEU A 254 6.20 7.96 -26.10
N LYS A 255 5.35 8.76 -25.43
CA LYS A 255 5.62 10.16 -25.08
C LYS A 255 6.53 10.33 -23.86
N LYS A 256 6.86 9.24 -23.15
CA LYS A 256 7.76 9.28 -21.98
C LYS A 256 9.21 9.26 -22.47
N LEU A 257 9.83 10.44 -22.53
CA LEU A 257 11.25 10.61 -22.83
C LEU A 257 12.08 9.68 -21.92
N LYS A 258 12.89 8.79 -22.50
CA LYS A 258 13.84 7.96 -21.75
C LYS A 258 15.15 8.72 -21.61
N GLU A 259 15.50 9.08 -20.37
CA GLU A 259 16.84 9.57 -20.02
C GLU A 259 17.82 8.39 -19.96
N ASP A 260 18.98 8.53 -20.59
CA ASP A 260 20.07 7.57 -20.40
C ASP A 260 20.72 7.73 -19.00
N LYS A 261 21.63 6.82 -18.64
CA LYS A 261 22.34 6.84 -17.33
C LYS A 261 23.20 8.09 -17.11
N VAL A 262 23.34 8.95 -18.13
CA VAL A 262 24.14 10.19 -18.13
C VAL A 262 23.24 11.43 -18.23
N GLY A 263 21.91 11.26 -18.29
CA GLY A 263 20.93 12.35 -18.38
C GLY A 263 20.70 12.90 -19.79
N ASN A 264 21.19 12.23 -20.85
CA ASN A 264 20.86 12.62 -22.21
C ASN A 264 19.49 12.07 -22.61
N ILE A 265 18.71 12.92 -23.27
CA ILE A 265 17.40 12.60 -23.79
C ILE A 265 17.51 12.43 -25.30
N ASP A 266 17.25 11.21 -25.79
CA ASP A 266 17.18 10.97 -27.23
C ASP A 266 15.80 11.37 -27.78
N PHE A 267 15.70 12.64 -28.17
CA PHE A 267 14.48 13.19 -28.78
C PHE A 267 14.13 12.56 -30.14
N LYS A 268 15.03 11.79 -30.76
CA LYS A 268 14.76 11.13 -32.05
C LYS A 268 14.06 9.78 -31.88
N SER A 269 14.11 9.16 -30.71
CA SER A 269 13.53 7.83 -30.45
C SER A 269 12.06 7.84 -29.97
N ILE A 270 11.43 9.03 -29.90
CA ILE A 270 10.06 9.24 -29.40
C ILE A 270 8.99 8.51 -30.25
N GLY A 271 9.25 8.31 -31.54
CA GLY A 271 8.28 7.81 -32.52
C GLY A 271 8.26 6.29 -32.76
N SER A 272 8.96 5.47 -31.96
CA SER A 272 9.04 4.02 -32.20
C SER A 272 7.72 3.30 -31.92
N VAL A 273 6.92 3.09 -32.97
CA VAL A 273 5.66 2.34 -32.90
C VAL A 273 5.96 0.85 -32.77
N THR A 274 5.48 0.20 -31.70
CA THR A 274 5.53 -1.26 -31.58
C THR A 274 4.54 -1.89 -32.56
N ALA A 275 5.03 -2.45 -33.66
CA ALA A 275 4.23 -3.26 -34.58
C ALA A 275 4.06 -4.68 -34.04
N VAL A 276 2.94 -5.32 -34.40
CA VAL A 276 2.63 -6.72 -34.03
C VAL A 276 2.54 -7.57 -35.29
N GLU A 277 2.82 -8.87 -35.17
CA GLU A 277 2.65 -9.86 -36.21
C GLU A 277 1.26 -10.50 -36.15
N LYS A 278 0.87 -11.19 -37.22
CA LYS A 278 -0.36 -11.97 -37.25
C LYS A 278 -0.26 -13.11 -36.24
N GLY A 279 -1.25 -13.18 -35.34
CA GLY A 279 -1.33 -14.18 -34.27
C GLY A 279 -0.86 -13.67 -32.92
N ASP A 280 -0.26 -12.48 -32.84
CA ASP A 280 0.21 -11.92 -31.57
C ASP A 280 -0.95 -11.60 -30.62
N LEU A 281 -0.74 -11.85 -29.33
CA LEU A 281 -1.66 -11.47 -28.27
C LEU A 281 -1.53 -9.96 -28.01
N ILE A 282 -2.59 -9.20 -28.26
CA ILE A 282 -2.60 -7.73 -28.13
C ILE A 282 -3.43 -7.24 -26.94
N GLY A 283 -4.29 -8.09 -26.37
CA GLY A 283 -5.05 -7.74 -25.16
C GLY A 283 -5.67 -8.95 -24.47
N GLU A 284 -5.92 -8.80 -23.17
CA GLU A 284 -6.54 -9.82 -22.32
C GLU A 284 -7.60 -9.18 -21.43
N ILE A 285 -8.82 -9.73 -21.45
CA ILE A 285 -9.98 -9.24 -20.69
C ILE A 285 -10.05 -10.02 -19.37
N HIS A 286 -9.84 -9.31 -18.28
CA HIS A 286 -9.98 -9.86 -16.94
C HIS A 286 -11.38 -9.58 -16.43
N SER A 287 -12.17 -10.64 -16.27
CA SER A 287 -13.51 -10.55 -15.67
C SER A 287 -13.39 -10.24 -14.19
N GLY A 288 -14.21 -9.31 -13.72
CA GLY A 288 -14.35 -9.00 -12.31
C GLY A 288 -15.21 -10.01 -11.57
N ASP A 289 -15.70 -9.60 -10.40
CA ASP A 289 -16.63 -10.37 -9.58
C ASP A 289 -17.89 -9.53 -9.39
N GLU A 290 -19.05 -10.18 -9.30
CA GLU A 290 -20.31 -9.51 -8.98
C GLU A 290 -20.30 -9.00 -7.54
N GLY A 291 -19.55 -9.64 -6.64
CA GLY A 291 -19.54 -9.31 -5.21
C GLY A 291 -20.64 -10.05 -4.45
N LYS A 292 -20.73 -9.81 -3.13
CA LYS A 292 -21.68 -10.50 -2.25
C LYS A 292 -22.35 -9.52 -1.31
N ASP A 293 -23.68 -9.64 -1.23
CA ASP A 293 -24.47 -8.94 -0.22
C ASP A 293 -23.99 -9.34 1.18
N GLY A 294 -23.90 -8.33 2.05
CA GLY A 294 -23.71 -8.53 3.48
C GLY A 294 -25.03 -8.46 4.23
N CYS A 295 -24.99 -8.64 5.53
CA CYS A 295 -26.12 -8.39 6.42
C CYS A 295 -25.64 -7.93 7.79
N ASP A 296 -26.42 -7.05 8.43
CA ASP A 296 -26.14 -6.61 9.80
C ASP A 296 -26.67 -7.63 10.82
N VAL A 297 -26.40 -7.43 12.11
CA VAL A 297 -26.86 -8.36 13.17
C VAL A 297 -28.39 -8.38 13.31
N ASN A 298 -29.08 -7.37 12.75
CA ASN A 298 -30.54 -7.29 12.70
C ASN A 298 -31.13 -8.04 11.50
N GLY A 299 -30.30 -8.70 10.67
CA GLY A 299 -30.73 -9.41 9.47
C GLY A 299 -31.06 -8.49 8.29
N ARG A 300 -30.74 -7.19 8.36
CA ARG A 300 -30.95 -6.28 7.23
C ARG A 300 -29.86 -6.49 6.20
N ILE A 301 -30.28 -6.81 4.97
CA ILE A 301 -29.36 -7.01 3.85
C ILE A 301 -28.71 -5.68 3.47
N LYS A 302 -27.39 -5.65 3.46
CA LYS A 302 -26.60 -4.54 2.93
C LYS A 302 -26.15 -4.91 1.51
N LYS A 303 -26.74 -4.23 0.52
CA LYS A 303 -26.50 -4.52 -0.91
C LYS A 303 -25.07 -4.20 -1.32
N HIS A 304 -24.44 -5.13 -2.04
CA HIS A 304 -23.16 -4.88 -2.67
C HIS A 304 -23.31 -3.95 -3.89
N LYS A 305 -22.21 -3.28 -4.24
CA LYS A 305 -22.10 -2.57 -5.50
C LYS A 305 -21.53 -3.54 -6.54
N PRO A 306 -22.25 -3.83 -7.64
CA PRO A 306 -21.73 -4.72 -8.68
C PRO A 306 -20.56 -4.05 -9.41
N GLY A 307 -19.61 -4.86 -9.85
CA GLY A 307 -18.55 -4.44 -10.75
C GLY A 307 -19.10 -3.93 -12.08
N LYS A 308 -18.40 -2.98 -12.71
CA LYS A 308 -18.76 -2.55 -14.07
C LYS A 308 -18.31 -3.63 -15.06
N LYS A 309 -19.24 -4.11 -15.89
CA LYS A 309 -18.93 -5.02 -16.99
C LYS A 309 -18.32 -4.25 -18.16
N LEU A 310 -17.20 -4.72 -18.69
CA LEU A 310 -16.48 -4.08 -19.79
C LEU A 310 -16.89 -4.75 -21.10
N LYS A 311 -17.45 -3.97 -22.02
CA LYS A 311 -17.73 -4.42 -23.40
C LYS A 311 -16.63 -3.92 -24.31
N ILE A 312 -15.73 -4.82 -24.71
CA ILE A 312 -14.73 -4.57 -25.75
C ILE A 312 -15.29 -4.98 -27.11
N LYS A 313 -15.03 -4.18 -28.13
CA LYS A 313 -15.34 -4.51 -29.52
C LYS A 313 -14.07 -4.93 -30.25
N ILE A 314 -14.23 -5.86 -31.20
CA ILE A 314 -13.15 -6.28 -32.08
C ILE A 314 -13.33 -5.55 -33.40
N GLY A 315 -12.37 -4.67 -33.70
CA GLY A 315 -12.31 -3.91 -34.93
C GLY A 315 -11.52 -4.62 -36.02
N GLU A 316 -11.27 -3.90 -37.10
CA GLU A 316 -10.49 -4.40 -38.24
C GLU A 316 -9.07 -4.82 -37.83
N GLY A 317 -8.56 -5.89 -38.45
CA GLY A 317 -7.23 -6.43 -38.19
C GLY A 317 -7.08 -7.18 -36.86
N CYS A 318 -8.15 -7.35 -36.10
CA CYS A 318 -8.16 -8.10 -34.84
C CYS A 318 -9.08 -9.33 -34.91
N THR A 319 -8.81 -10.31 -34.06
CA THR A 319 -9.73 -11.40 -33.75
C THR A 319 -9.75 -11.63 -32.24
N SER A 320 -10.79 -12.27 -31.71
CA SER A 320 -10.87 -12.62 -30.29
C SER A 320 -11.21 -14.09 -30.11
N SER A 321 -10.62 -14.70 -29.08
CA SER A 321 -11.00 -16.01 -28.59
C SER A 321 -11.20 -15.90 -27.09
N GLU A 322 -12.44 -16.13 -26.63
CA GLU A 322 -12.83 -15.98 -25.23
C GLU A 322 -12.46 -14.59 -24.67
N ASN A 323 -11.50 -14.54 -23.74
CA ASN A 323 -11.01 -13.34 -23.08
C ASN A 323 -9.74 -12.77 -23.74
N LEU A 324 -9.21 -13.42 -24.76
CA LEU A 324 -7.96 -13.03 -25.41
C LEU A 324 -8.22 -12.37 -26.75
N ILE A 325 -7.45 -11.32 -27.04
CA ILE A 325 -7.53 -10.54 -28.27
C ILE A 325 -6.22 -10.70 -29.02
N PHE A 326 -6.32 -11.17 -30.26
CA PHE A 326 -5.18 -11.46 -31.12
C PHE A 326 -5.18 -10.57 -32.36
N SER A 327 -4.00 -10.32 -32.89
CA SER A 327 -3.84 -9.67 -34.18
C SER A 327 -4.18 -10.64 -35.32
N ALA A 328 -5.07 -10.25 -36.23
CA ALA A 328 -5.41 -11.04 -37.42
C ALA A 328 -4.48 -10.74 -38.62
N ILE A 329 -3.75 -9.63 -38.57
CA ILE A 329 -2.81 -9.16 -39.60
C ILE A 329 -1.53 -8.61 -38.94
N ALA A 330 -0.45 -8.43 -39.69
CA ALA A 330 0.68 -7.65 -39.20
C ALA A 330 0.37 -6.14 -39.29
N GLY A 331 0.75 -5.34 -38.29
CA GLY A 331 0.48 -3.89 -38.32
C GLY A 331 0.63 -3.16 -36.99
N LYS A 332 0.11 -1.93 -36.92
CA LYS A 332 0.08 -1.10 -35.71
C LYS A 332 -1.17 -1.44 -34.89
N PRO A 333 -1.04 -2.00 -33.68
CA PRO A 333 -2.18 -2.18 -32.78
C PRO A 333 -2.58 -0.83 -32.19
N CYS A 334 -3.88 -0.60 -32.04
CA CYS A 334 -4.41 0.56 -31.34
C CYS A 334 -5.75 0.25 -30.68
N ILE A 335 -6.06 1.02 -29.64
CA ILE A 335 -7.36 0.95 -28.96
C ILE A 335 -8.06 2.29 -29.09
N LYS A 336 -9.31 2.28 -29.56
CA LYS A 336 -10.14 3.48 -29.71
C LYS A 336 -11.58 3.16 -29.38
N ASN A 337 -12.21 3.94 -28.50
CA ASN A 337 -13.61 3.77 -28.09
C ASN A 337 -13.93 2.35 -27.61
N ASN A 338 -13.08 1.77 -26.75
CA ASN A 338 -13.16 0.38 -26.27
C ASN A 338 -13.16 -0.67 -27.41
N ALA A 339 -12.52 -0.37 -28.53
CA ALA A 339 -12.35 -1.31 -29.63
C ALA A 339 -10.88 -1.45 -30.01
N PHE A 340 -10.43 -2.68 -30.22
CA PHE A 340 -9.08 -2.99 -30.67
C PHE A 340 -9.04 -3.02 -32.20
N TYR A 341 -8.02 -2.41 -32.78
CA TYR A 341 -7.76 -2.45 -34.22
C TYR A 341 -6.28 -2.75 -34.45
N VAL A 342 -5.98 -3.43 -35.55
CA VAL A 342 -4.63 -3.47 -36.09
C VAL A 342 -4.68 -2.93 -37.51
N TYR A 343 -3.91 -1.88 -37.78
CA TYR A 343 -3.85 -1.28 -39.11
C TYR A 343 -2.54 -1.68 -39.81
N PRO A 344 -2.59 -2.16 -41.07
CA PRO A 344 -1.39 -2.53 -41.81
C PRO A 344 -0.57 -1.31 -42.27
N ILE A 345 -1.17 -0.11 -42.23
CA ILE A 345 -0.58 1.16 -42.65
C ILE A 345 -0.43 2.08 -41.45
N HIS A 346 0.75 2.69 -41.29
CA HIS A 346 0.99 3.75 -40.32
C HIS A 346 0.87 5.12 -40.99
N GLU A 347 -0.23 5.83 -40.69
CA GLU A 347 -0.45 7.21 -41.15
C GLU A 347 0.15 8.24 -40.18
N VAL A 348 0.96 9.16 -40.71
CA VAL A 348 1.49 10.33 -40.01
C VAL A 348 0.91 11.59 -40.63
N ARG A 349 -0.05 12.21 -39.94
CA ARG A 349 -0.81 13.38 -40.44
C ARG A 349 -0.12 14.73 -40.20
N SER A 350 1.14 14.71 -39.82
CA SER A 350 1.97 15.88 -39.51
C SER A 350 3.34 15.76 -40.18
N ASP A 351 4.18 16.78 -39.99
CA ASP A 351 5.59 16.72 -40.37
C ASP A 351 6.34 15.73 -39.47
N VAL A 352 7.36 15.08 -40.03
CA VAL A 352 8.36 14.30 -39.30
C VAL A 352 9.49 15.26 -38.94
N ASP A 353 9.57 15.64 -37.67
CA ASP A 353 10.53 16.56 -37.10
C ASP A 353 10.97 16.05 -35.71
N LEU A 354 11.74 16.84 -34.95
CA LEU A 354 12.17 16.49 -33.60
C LEU A 354 11.02 16.24 -32.60
N LYS A 355 9.79 16.67 -32.88
CA LYS A 355 8.63 16.41 -32.02
C LYS A 355 8.01 15.05 -32.34
N THR A 356 7.96 14.69 -33.61
CA THR A 356 7.45 13.39 -34.08
C THR A 356 8.49 12.28 -33.87
N GLY A 357 9.78 12.61 -34.00
CA GLY A 357 10.89 11.68 -33.94
C GLY A 357 11.07 10.88 -35.23
N ASN A 358 12.06 10.00 -35.22
CA ASN A 358 12.27 9.02 -36.28
C ASN A 358 11.12 8.01 -36.30
N ILE A 359 10.77 7.53 -37.49
CA ILE A 359 9.69 6.56 -37.67
C ILE A 359 10.28 5.25 -38.14
N LYS A 360 9.96 4.16 -37.45
CA LYS A 360 10.28 2.81 -37.89
C LYS A 360 9.02 1.96 -37.81
N PHE A 361 8.58 1.41 -38.95
CA PHE A 361 7.38 0.60 -39.03
C PHE A 361 7.55 -0.55 -40.02
N MET A 362 7.04 -1.74 -39.69
CA MET A 362 7.22 -2.94 -40.52
C MET A 362 6.22 -3.05 -41.69
N GLY A 363 5.10 -2.31 -41.63
CA GLY A 363 4.12 -2.24 -42.71
C GLY A 363 4.30 -1.00 -43.57
N ASP A 364 3.24 -0.58 -44.27
CA ASP A 364 3.27 0.62 -45.11
C ASP A 364 3.24 1.90 -44.26
N ILE A 365 3.88 2.96 -44.72
CA ILE A 365 3.85 4.26 -44.06
C ILE A 365 3.30 5.31 -45.04
N ILE A 366 2.38 6.16 -44.56
CA ILE A 366 1.91 7.33 -45.29
C ILE A 366 2.16 8.58 -44.45
N ILE A 367 3.01 9.48 -44.95
CA ILE A 367 3.35 10.75 -44.33
C ILE A 367 2.68 11.87 -45.11
N TYR A 368 1.70 12.55 -44.51
CA TYR A 368 1.00 13.67 -45.13
C TYR A 368 1.76 15.00 -45.03
N GLY A 369 2.78 15.07 -44.15
CA GLY A 369 3.63 16.23 -43.94
C GLY A 369 5.00 16.13 -44.62
N ASN A 370 5.89 17.04 -44.25
CA ASN A 370 7.29 17.04 -44.69
C ASN A 370 8.14 16.09 -43.84
N VAL A 371 9.21 15.54 -44.40
CA VAL A 371 10.29 14.91 -43.63
C VAL A 371 11.44 15.90 -43.49
N LYS A 372 11.65 16.41 -42.27
CA LYS A 372 12.60 17.47 -41.98
C LYS A 372 14.02 16.96 -41.80
N GLU A 373 14.96 17.90 -41.81
CA GLU A 373 16.39 17.66 -41.69
C GLU A 373 16.77 16.79 -40.49
N GLY A 374 17.64 15.81 -40.74
CA GLY A 374 18.24 14.94 -39.74
C GLY A 374 17.30 13.88 -39.18
N MET A 375 16.10 13.71 -39.76
CA MET A 375 15.13 12.66 -39.42
C MET A 375 15.38 11.37 -40.21
N GLU A 376 14.96 10.26 -39.64
CA GLU A 376 15.01 8.93 -40.26
C GLU A 376 13.62 8.30 -40.36
N VAL A 377 13.30 7.74 -41.53
CA VAL A 377 12.08 6.97 -41.77
C VAL A 377 12.46 5.62 -42.34
N VAL A 378 12.13 4.54 -41.63
CA VAL A 378 12.37 3.15 -42.03
C VAL A 378 11.04 2.41 -42.14
N CYS A 379 10.74 1.94 -43.34
CA CYS A 379 9.51 1.23 -43.69
C CYS A 379 9.83 -0.22 -44.10
N GLY A 380 9.06 -1.18 -43.60
CA GLY A 380 9.21 -2.60 -43.95
C GLY A 380 8.54 -3.01 -45.26
N ASN A 381 7.67 -2.17 -45.82
CA ASN A 381 7.06 -2.38 -47.13
C ASN A 381 7.11 -1.09 -47.98
N SER A 382 5.99 -0.41 -48.22
CA SER A 382 5.94 0.78 -49.08
C SER A 382 5.80 2.08 -48.29
N LEU A 383 6.47 3.15 -48.72
CA LEU A 383 6.43 4.47 -48.10
C LEU A 383 5.89 5.52 -49.06
N THR A 384 4.86 6.25 -48.66
CA THR A 384 4.34 7.41 -49.38
C THR A 384 4.56 8.68 -48.56
N ILE A 385 5.12 9.73 -49.19
CA ILE A 385 5.31 11.06 -48.60
C ILE A 385 4.62 12.08 -49.49
N GLU A 386 3.63 12.79 -48.95
CA GLU A 386 2.82 13.74 -49.70
C GLU A 386 3.52 15.08 -49.98
N LYS A 387 4.54 15.44 -49.17
CA LYS A 387 5.27 16.71 -49.28
C LYS A 387 6.78 16.52 -49.44
N ASP A 388 7.56 17.50 -49.00
CA ASP A 388 8.98 17.59 -49.24
C ASP A 388 9.81 16.74 -48.26
N VAL A 389 10.96 16.27 -48.73
CA VAL A 389 11.99 15.57 -47.96
C VAL A 389 13.27 16.40 -48.03
N GLU A 390 13.78 16.85 -46.89
CA GLU A 390 14.97 17.69 -46.81
C GLU A 390 16.02 17.07 -45.88
N ARG A 391 17.23 16.80 -46.38
CA ARG A 391 18.39 16.34 -45.57
C ARG A 391 18.05 15.22 -44.57
N ALA A 392 17.28 14.23 -45.03
CA ALA A 392 16.77 13.12 -44.23
C ALA A 392 17.23 11.76 -44.77
N ASN A 393 17.11 10.71 -43.95
CA ASN A 393 17.43 9.33 -44.33
C ASN A 393 16.14 8.52 -44.44
N ILE A 394 15.87 7.98 -45.62
CA ILE A 394 14.66 7.21 -45.90
C ILE A 394 15.05 5.81 -46.38
N ARG A 395 14.47 4.78 -45.77
CA ARG A 395 14.66 3.38 -46.16
C ARG A 395 13.33 2.66 -46.26
N SER A 396 13.13 1.89 -47.33
CA SER A 396 11.95 1.05 -47.55
C SER A 396 12.37 -0.26 -48.20
N ASN A 397 11.80 -1.38 -47.75
CA ASN A 397 12.05 -2.67 -48.42
C ASN A 397 11.28 -2.81 -49.75
N GLY A 398 10.15 -2.12 -49.88
CA GLY A 398 9.36 -1.99 -51.11
C GLY A 398 9.55 -0.62 -51.76
N ASP A 399 8.46 -0.05 -52.25
CA ASP A 399 8.46 1.18 -53.04
C ASP A 399 8.50 2.44 -52.16
N ILE A 400 9.13 3.51 -52.68
CA ILE A 400 9.11 4.85 -52.07
C ILE A 400 8.49 5.82 -53.07
N ASN A 401 7.39 6.47 -52.69
CA ASN A 401 6.69 7.47 -53.47
C ASN A 401 6.71 8.82 -52.76
N VAL A 402 7.46 9.79 -53.29
CA VAL A 402 7.49 11.17 -52.78
C VAL A 402 6.81 12.08 -53.78
N LYS A 403 5.71 12.73 -53.37
CA LYS A 403 4.95 13.66 -54.22
C LYS A 403 5.52 15.07 -54.25
N GLY A 404 6.23 15.46 -53.19
CA GLY A 404 6.95 16.74 -53.12
C GLY A 404 8.37 16.65 -53.65
N ASN A 405 9.23 17.56 -53.20
CA ASN A 405 10.62 17.65 -53.60
C ASN A 405 11.53 16.79 -52.71
N VAL A 406 12.62 16.28 -53.29
CA VAL A 406 13.68 15.59 -52.56
C VAL A 406 14.95 16.44 -52.62
N ILE A 407 15.38 16.98 -51.48
CA ILE A 407 16.49 17.92 -51.38
C ILE A 407 17.57 17.37 -50.44
N ALA A 408 18.72 17.00 -51.00
CA ALA A 408 19.90 16.55 -50.26
C ALA A 408 19.62 15.40 -49.25
N ALA A 409 18.70 14.50 -49.58
CA ALA A 409 18.30 13.35 -48.76
C ALA A 409 18.90 12.04 -49.29
N GLU A 410 19.09 11.06 -48.41
CA GLU A 410 19.48 9.70 -48.79
C GLU A 410 18.23 8.80 -48.80
N ILE A 411 17.97 8.15 -49.93
CA ILE A 411 16.78 7.31 -50.13
C ILE A 411 17.21 5.92 -50.61
N PHE A 412 16.77 4.89 -49.90
CA PHE A 412 17.00 3.49 -50.21
C PHE A 412 15.65 2.77 -50.34
N ALA A 413 15.32 2.30 -51.55
CA ALA A 413 14.12 1.51 -51.84
C ALA A 413 14.54 0.11 -52.33
N GLY A 414 13.71 -0.92 -52.13
CA GLY A 414 13.99 -2.28 -52.60
C GLY A 414 14.74 -3.20 -51.62
N GLY A 415 15.00 -2.74 -50.39
CA GLY A 415 15.46 -3.59 -49.29
C GLY A 415 16.88 -4.15 -49.42
N GLU A 416 17.10 -5.33 -48.83
CA GLU A 416 18.43 -5.95 -48.65
C GLU A 416 19.16 -6.22 -49.97
N ASP A 417 18.41 -6.48 -51.06
CA ASP A 417 18.99 -6.75 -52.37
C ASP A 417 19.63 -5.51 -53.00
N VAL A 418 19.13 -4.31 -52.67
CA VAL A 418 19.73 -3.05 -53.17
C VAL A 418 21.02 -2.72 -52.43
N ASP A 419 21.08 -2.98 -51.13
CA ASP A 419 22.32 -2.86 -50.37
C ASP A 419 23.38 -3.85 -50.90
N LYS A 420 22.98 -5.09 -51.20
CA LYS A 420 23.88 -6.09 -51.82
C LYS A 420 24.36 -5.65 -53.21
N LEU A 421 23.48 -5.13 -54.07
CA LEU A 421 23.84 -4.62 -55.39
C LEU A 421 24.81 -3.44 -55.30
N LYS A 422 24.63 -2.53 -54.33
CA LYS A 422 25.57 -1.45 -54.06
C LYS A 422 26.93 -1.98 -53.64
N THR A 423 26.98 -2.93 -52.70
CA THR A 423 28.21 -3.59 -52.26
C THR A 423 28.93 -4.27 -53.43
N ILE A 424 28.21 -5.00 -54.29
CA ILE A 424 28.77 -5.64 -55.49
C ILE A 424 29.40 -4.60 -56.41
N LYS A 425 28.70 -3.49 -56.70
CA LYS A 425 29.21 -2.42 -57.56
C LYS A 425 30.49 -1.78 -57.01
N ASP A 426 30.53 -1.50 -55.70
CA ASP A 426 31.70 -0.92 -55.05
C ASP A 426 32.89 -1.91 -55.07
N LEU A 427 32.64 -3.21 -54.88
CA LEU A 427 33.64 -4.27 -55.01
C LEU A 427 34.16 -4.43 -56.45
N GLU A 428 33.29 -4.36 -57.46
CA GLU A 428 33.67 -4.40 -58.88
C GLU A 428 34.56 -3.22 -59.25
N SER A 429 34.17 -2.00 -58.85
CA SER A 429 34.95 -0.78 -59.04
C SER A 429 36.31 -0.87 -58.33
N PHE A 430 36.33 -1.44 -57.12
CA PHE A 430 37.56 -1.65 -56.35
C PHE A 430 38.51 -2.61 -57.06
N LYS A 431 37.99 -3.75 -57.53
CA LYS A 431 38.75 -4.73 -58.31
C LYS A 431 39.32 -4.12 -59.60
N GLU A 432 38.51 -3.37 -60.34
CA GLU A 432 38.95 -2.71 -61.58
C GLU A 432 40.07 -1.70 -61.30
N THR A 433 39.90 -0.86 -60.28
CA THR A 433 40.90 0.14 -59.90
C THR A 433 42.21 -0.51 -59.44
N LEU A 434 42.14 -1.61 -58.68
CA LEU A 434 43.30 -2.40 -58.30
C LEU A 434 44.04 -2.99 -59.50
N ASN A 435 43.32 -3.59 -60.46
CA ASN A 435 43.95 -4.13 -61.67
C ASN A 435 44.65 -3.04 -62.49
N ASN A 436 44.01 -1.87 -62.62
CA ASN A 436 44.61 -0.72 -63.31
C ASN A 436 45.85 -0.18 -62.57
N LEU A 437 45.84 -0.20 -61.24
CA LEU A 437 46.99 0.19 -60.42
C LEU A 437 48.16 -0.79 -60.61
N ILE A 438 47.88 -2.11 -60.56
CA ILE A 438 48.88 -3.16 -60.78
C ILE A 438 49.52 -3.01 -62.17
N GLY A 439 48.71 -2.87 -63.22
CA GLY A 439 49.21 -2.68 -64.59
C GLY A 439 50.09 -1.43 -64.72
N ALA A 440 49.71 -0.33 -64.07
CA ALA A 440 50.52 0.89 -64.07
C ALA A 440 51.88 0.69 -63.37
N VAL A 441 51.93 -0.08 -62.28
CA VAL A 441 53.19 -0.43 -61.60
C VAL A 441 54.07 -1.29 -62.51
N GLU A 442 53.50 -2.30 -63.17
CA GLU A 442 54.22 -3.17 -64.10
C GLU A 442 54.83 -2.40 -65.28
N GLU A 443 54.08 -1.46 -65.88
CA GLU A 443 54.57 -0.60 -66.95
C GLU A 443 55.74 0.29 -66.48
N ILE A 444 55.59 0.95 -65.33
CA ILE A 444 56.62 1.81 -64.75
C ILE A 444 57.92 1.02 -64.53
N LYS A 445 57.81 -0.21 -64.02
CA LYS A 445 58.97 -1.10 -63.81
C LYS A 445 59.57 -1.59 -65.12
N LYS A 446 58.75 -2.04 -66.07
CA LYS A 446 59.19 -2.57 -67.36
C LYS A 446 60.00 -1.55 -68.16
N PHE A 447 59.60 -0.29 -68.12
CA PHE A 447 60.29 0.81 -68.81
C PHE A 447 61.27 1.59 -67.93
N ASN A 448 61.47 1.15 -66.67
CA ASN A 448 62.36 1.77 -65.70
C ASN A 448 62.13 3.30 -65.52
N LEU A 449 60.86 3.74 -65.55
CA LEU A 449 60.50 5.16 -65.63
C LEU A 449 60.88 5.97 -64.37
N LEU A 450 61.12 5.30 -63.24
CA LEU A 450 61.45 5.91 -61.95
C LEU A 450 62.82 5.49 -61.40
N GLY A 451 63.62 4.77 -62.20
CA GLY A 451 64.93 4.25 -61.81
C GLY A 451 64.90 2.84 -61.19
N PRO A 452 66.04 2.13 -61.21
CA PRO A 452 66.09 0.68 -61.00
C PRO A 452 65.87 0.22 -59.54
N ASP A 453 65.98 1.14 -58.57
CA ASP A 453 65.96 0.80 -57.13
C ASP A 453 64.63 1.13 -56.43
N LYS A 454 63.58 1.49 -57.19
CA LYS A 454 62.27 1.85 -56.59
C LYS A 454 61.47 0.62 -56.19
N LYS A 455 61.04 0.59 -54.92
CA LYS A 455 60.20 -0.47 -54.37
C LYS A 455 58.75 -0.28 -54.83
N ASP A 456 57.99 -1.38 -54.95
CA ASP A 456 56.58 -1.35 -55.36
C ASP A 456 55.73 -0.39 -54.53
N GLY A 457 55.92 -0.38 -53.20
CA GLY A 457 55.18 0.52 -52.32
C GLY A 457 55.41 2.01 -52.61
N GLU A 458 56.61 2.40 -53.05
CA GLU A 458 56.90 3.80 -53.44
C GLU A 458 56.17 4.17 -54.73
N ILE A 459 56.15 3.26 -55.70
CA ILE A 459 55.47 3.45 -56.99
C ILE A 459 53.96 3.53 -56.79
N ILE A 460 53.40 2.59 -56.01
CA ILE A 460 51.98 2.54 -55.66
C ILE A 460 51.55 3.83 -54.94
N LYS A 461 52.34 4.30 -53.97
CA LYS A 461 52.03 5.54 -53.24
C LYS A 461 51.94 6.74 -54.19
N ILE A 462 52.92 6.91 -55.08
CA ILE A 462 52.93 8.00 -56.08
C ILE A 462 51.71 7.89 -57.00
N LEU A 463 51.35 6.68 -57.44
CA LEU A 463 50.22 6.44 -58.31
C LEU A 463 48.87 6.74 -57.63
N ILE A 464 48.69 6.37 -56.36
CA ILE A 464 47.48 6.69 -55.60
C ILE A 464 47.35 8.20 -55.40
N GLU A 465 48.44 8.89 -55.03
CA GLU A 465 48.43 10.33 -54.78
C GLU A 465 48.17 11.16 -56.06
N ASN A 466 48.64 10.69 -57.22
CA ASN A 466 48.61 11.48 -58.46
C ASN A 466 47.56 11.01 -59.48
N LYS A 467 47.40 9.71 -59.70
CA LYS A 467 46.57 9.13 -60.76
C LYS A 467 45.27 8.51 -60.22
N PHE A 468 45.31 7.85 -59.06
CA PHE A 468 44.17 7.11 -58.48
C PHE A 468 43.65 7.76 -57.19
N LYS A 469 43.42 9.08 -57.22
CA LYS A 469 43.08 9.90 -56.02
C LYS A 469 41.81 9.47 -55.29
N THR A 470 40.90 8.80 -55.98
CA THR A 470 39.63 8.31 -55.42
C THR A 470 39.74 6.92 -54.78
N PHE A 471 40.86 6.23 -54.96
CA PHE A 471 41.04 4.84 -54.50
C PHE A 471 40.87 4.72 -52.98
N SER A 472 41.44 5.63 -52.19
CA SER A 472 41.30 5.61 -50.73
C SER A 472 39.83 5.78 -50.28
N ARG A 473 39.05 6.60 -50.98
CA ARG A 473 37.61 6.76 -50.68
C ARG A 473 36.84 5.48 -51.02
N LEU A 474 37.19 4.83 -52.12
CA LEU A 474 36.61 3.56 -52.53
C LEU A 474 36.90 2.45 -51.51
N CYS A 475 38.13 2.37 -50.99
CA CYS A 475 38.50 1.47 -49.89
C CYS A 475 37.61 1.68 -48.66
N ILE A 476 37.39 2.94 -48.26
CA ILE A 476 36.55 3.27 -47.10
C ILE A 476 35.10 2.83 -47.33
N ASN A 477 34.56 3.07 -48.53
CA ASN A 477 33.20 2.67 -48.87
C ASN A 477 33.03 1.14 -48.83
N VAL A 478 33.94 0.39 -49.48
CA VAL A 478 33.93 -1.09 -49.48
C VAL A 478 34.00 -1.64 -48.06
N VAL A 479 34.89 -1.08 -47.22
CA VAL A 479 34.99 -1.46 -45.80
C VAL A 479 33.71 -1.14 -45.04
N ALA A 480 33.09 0.02 -45.27
CA ALA A 480 31.86 0.41 -44.61
C ALA A 480 30.67 -0.48 -45.01
N ASP A 481 30.56 -0.82 -46.29
CA ASP A 481 29.47 -1.63 -46.82
C ASP A 481 29.60 -3.10 -46.38
N LEU A 482 30.81 -3.69 -46.46
CA LEU A 482 31.06 -5.05 -45.97
C LEU A 482 30.85 -5.18 -44.46
N ASN A 483 31.27 -4.20 -43.65
CA ASN A 483 31.06 -4.24 -42.20
C ASN A 483 29.58 -4.19 -41.78
N ARG A 484 28.69 -3.65 -42.63
CA ARG A 484 27.24 -3.67 -42.37
C ARG A 484 26.61 -5.03 -42.62
N GLN A 485 27.29 -5.93 -43.33
CA GLN A 485 26.71 -7.16 -43.88
C GLN A 485 27.51 -8.44 -43.57
N LEU A 486 28.55 -8.37 -42.70
CA LEU A 486 29.52 -9.45 -42.46
C LEU A 486 28.85 -10.81 -42.22
N ASN A 487 29.00 -11.70 -43.21
CA ASN A 487 28.46 -13.06 -43.15
C ASN A 487 29.50 -14.14 -43.53
N SER A 488 30.73 -13.76 -43.92
CA SER A 488 31.77 -14.74 -44.30
C SER A 488 33.20 -14.38 -43.87
N TYR A 489 34.02 -15.43 -43.71
CA TYR A 489 35.46 -15.32 -43.41
C TYR A 489 36.25 -14.59 -44.51
N GLU A 490 35.81 -14.69 -45.77
CA GLU A 490 36.46 -14.05 -46.91
C GLU A 490 36.29 -12.52 -46.88
N GLU A 491 35.10 -12.04 -46.52
CA GLU A 491 34.80 -10.61 -46.35
C GLU A 491 35.62 -10.01 -45.20
N GLU A 492 35.72 -10.72 -44.07
CA GLU A 492 36.56 -10.28 -42.95
C GLU A 492 38.04 -10.16 -43.33
N ASN A 493 38.55 -11.10 -44.12
CA ASN A 493 39.93 -11.08 -44.57
C ASN A 493 40.18 -9.91 -45.53
N LEU A 494 39.26 -9.66 -46.47
CA LEU A 494 39.33 -8.51 -47.38
C LEU A 494 39.34 -7.18 -46.62
N VAL A 495 38.47 -7.01 -45.63
CA VAL A 495 38.45 -5.82 -44.76
C VAL A 495 39.77 -5.64 -44.00
N LYS A 496 40.37 -6.73 -43.49
CA LYS A 496 41.67 -6.68 -42.81
C LYS A 496 42.78 -6.24 -43.76
N LEU A 497 42.83 -6.78 -44.97
CA LEU A 497 43.83 -6.42 -45.98
C LEU A 497 43.73 -4.93 -46.37
N ILE A 498 42.51 -4.42 -46.61
CA ILE A 498 42.29 -3.01 -46.97
C ILE A 498 42.65 -2.05 -45.82
N LYS A 499 42.47 -2.46 -44.56
CA LYS A 499 42.84 -1.64 -43.40
C LYS A 499 44.34 -1.60 -43.10
N GLN A 500 45.09 -2.59 -43.59
CA GLN A 500 46.55 -2.71 -43.38
C GLN A 500 47.36 -2.04 -44.48
N SER A 501 46.78 -1.83 -45.67
CA SER A 501 47.33 -1.08 -46.81
C SER A 501 47.13 0.43 -46.64
#